data_AF-A0A1C6NQC8-F1
#
_entry.id   AF-A0A1C6NQC8-F1
#
_cell.length_a   1.000
_cell.length_b   1.000
_cell.length_c   1.000
_cell.angle_alpha   90.00
_cell.angle_beta   90.00
_cell.angle_gamma   90.00
#
_symmetry.space_group_name_H-M   'P 1'
#
loop_
_entity.id
_entity.type
_entity.pdbx_description
1 polymer ?
#
loop_
_entity_poly.entity_id
_entity_poly.type
_entity_poly.pdbx_seq_one_letter_code
_entity_poly.pdbx_strand_id
1 'polypeptide(L)'
;MTLAATAGHPGFLSPTGVEIAFLLVGLATFGAALITVTTKQLVHAALWLVVALGGIAVEYLLLTAEFIAWVQVLIYVGSIVVLLLFGLMLTRAPIGRSPDADSGNRWVALGVSVAAAAALVWVVVDAFRTTWIDLDGPAQGSTKASGEFLFRNWVLPFEALSVLLLAALVGAIVLSRKDRQDRQDRDGRRNGNGRQNGTGTGKGNGTGNGKRAELGTPTGGGDQGTGTQDRPAVNREDKS
;
A
#
# COMPACT_ATOMS: atom_id res chain seq x y z
N MET A 1 49.84 45.52 16.66
CA MET A 1 49.51 45.13 15.27
C MET A 1 49.44 43.62 15.23
N THR A 2 48.26 43.06 15.47
CA THR A 2 48.00 41.62 15.41
C THR A 2 46.94 41.43 14.34
N LEU A 3 47.32 40.73 13.29
CA LEU A 3 46.60 40.60 12.03
C LEU A 3 45.19 40.05 12.29
N ALA A 4 44.18 40.83 11.89
CA ALA A 4 42.83 40.32 11.74
C ALA A 4 42.88 39.15 10.74
N ALA A 5 42.62 37.94 11.23
CA ALA A 5 42.36 36.80 10.38
C ALA A 5 41.10 37.11 9.58
N THR A 6 41.27 37.58 8.35
CA THR A 6 40.22 37.59 7.33
C THR A 6 39.82 36.14 7.09
N ALA A 7 38.84 35.66 7.86
CA ALA A 7 38.08 34.47 7.53
C ALA A 7 37.47 34.74 6.15
N GLY A 8 38.01 34.08 5.13
CA GLY A 8 37.46 34.17 3.78
C GLY A 8 36.00 33.73 3.85
N HIS A 9 35.09 34.62 3.49
CA HIS A 9 33.70 34.24 3.27
C HIS A 9 33.70 33.08 2.27
N PRO A 10 33.25 31.86 2.64
CA PRO A 10 33.05 30.81 1.66
C PRO A 10 32.06 31.40 0.64
N GLY A 11 32.53 31.58 -0.59
CA GLY A 11 31.67 32.08 -1.65
C GLY A 11 30.47 31.16 -1.77
N PHE A 12 29.30 31.71 -2.09
CA PHE A 12 28.06 30.97 -2.41
C PHE A 12 28.24 29.79 -3.38
N LEU A 13 29.37 29.74 -4.10
CA LEU A 13 29.75 28.73 -5.09
C LEU A 13 30.58 27.55 -4.54
N SER A 14 30.99 27.54 -3.27
CA SER A 14 31.67 26.40 -2.66
C SER A 14 30.72 25.64 -1.72
N PRO A 15 29.85 24.75 -2.26
CA PRO A 15 28.94 24.00 -1.42
C PRO A 15 29.72 23.15 -0.43
N THR A 16 29.29 23.16 0.83
CA THR A 16 29.90 22.30 1.85
C THR A 16 29.60 20.84 1.52
N GLY A 17 30.48 19.90 1.93
CA GLY A 17 30.23 18.47 1.69
C GLY A 17 28.90 17.98 2.26
N VAL A 18 28.43 18.60 3.34
CA VAL A 18 27.13 18.33 3.99
C VAL A 18 25.97 18.81 3.11
N GLU A 19 26.05 20.00 2.52
CA GLU A 19 25.03 20.50 1.58
C GLU A 19 24.90 19.60 0.34
N ILE A 20 26.03 19.17 -0.23
CA ILE A 20 26.03 18.26 -1.37
C ILE A 20 25.38 16.93 -0.98
N ALA A 21 25.78 16.35 0.16
CA ALA A 21 25.19 15.12 0.67
C ALA A 21 23.69 15.27 0.92
N PHE A 22 23.26 16.38 1.52
CA PHE A 22 21.86 16.70 1.79
C PHE A 22 21.03 16.76 0.49
N LEU A 23 21.51 17.47 -0.53
CA LEU A 23 20.83 17.56 -1.82
C LEU A 23 20.77 16.21 -2.56
N LEU A 24 21.85 15.43 -2.53
CA LEU A 24 21.88 14.11 -3.18
C LEU A 24 20.94 13.11 -2.49
N VAL A 25 20.97 13.07 -1.15
CA VAL A 25 20.06 12.22 -0.38
C VAL A 25 18.63 12.67 -0.59
N GLY A 26 18.34 13.97 -0.56
CA GLY A 26 16.98 14.48 -0.79
C GLY A 26 16.45 14.21 -2.19
N LEU A 27 17.29 14.31 -3.22
CA LEU A 27 16.90 13.92 -4.57
C LEU A 27 16.63 12.41 -4.66
N ALA A 28 17.44 11.58 -4.01
CA ALA A 28 17.22 10.14 -3.94
C ALA A 28 15.93 9.79 -3.17
N THR A 29 15.66 10.45 -2.04
CA THR A 29 14.44 10.34 -1.24
C THR A 29 13.21 10.71 -2.05
N PHE A 30 13.26 11.84 -2.75
CA PHE A 30 12.18 12.29 -3.64
C PHE A 30 11.93 11.31 -4.78
N GLY A 31 12.99 10.82 -5.42
CA GLY A 31 12.90 9.78 -6.44
C GLY A 31 12.26 8.49 -5.90
N ALA A 32 12.67 8.02 -4.73
CA ALA A 32 12.11 6.84 -4.07
C ALA A 32 10.62 7.04 -3.73
N ALA A 33 10.23 8.23 -3.26
CA ALA A 33 8.83 8.56 -3.00
C ALA A 33 7.99 8.55 -4.30
N LEU A 34 8.53 9.10 -5.40
CA LEU A 34 7.87 9.07 -6.70
C LEU A 34 7.69 7.64 -7.22
N ILE A 35 8.73 6.80 -7.11
CA ILE A 35 8.66 5.39 -7.52
C ILE A 35 7.64 4.64 -6.64
N THR A 36 7.59 4.93 -5.34
CA THR A 36 6.63 4.34 -4.39
C THR A 36 5.19 4.52 -4.88
N VAL A 37 4.80 5.72 -5.30
CA VAL A 37 3.41 6.03 -5.70
C VAL A 37 3.10 5.68 -7.15
N THR A 38 4.12 5.57 -8.02
CA THR A 38 3.93 5.25 -9.44
C THR A 38 4.00 3.75 -9.73
N THR A 39 4.61 2.97 -8.84
CA THR A 39 4.77 1.52 -9.00
C THR A 39 3.44 0.79 -8.91
N LYS A 40 3.17 -0.09 -9.87
CA LYS A 40 1.92 -0.89 -9.95
C LYS A 40 1.94 -2.16 -9.08
N GLN A 41 3.07 -2.49 -8.47
CA GLN A 41 3.27 -3.67 -7.61
C GLN A 41 3.38 -3.24 -6.15
N LEU A 42 2.43 -3.64 -5.31
CA LEU A 42 2.31 -3.17 -3.93
C LEU A 42 3.55 -3.47 -3.08
N VAL A 43 4.17 -4.64 -3.26
CA VAL A 43 5.38 -5.03 -2.53
C VAL A 43 6.56 -4.13 -2.92
N HIS A 44 6.74 -3.85 -4.21
CA HIS A 44 7.81 -2.96 -4.66
C HIS A 44 7.58 -1.53 -4.19
N ALA A 45 6.34 -1.04 -4.25
CA ALA A 45 5.99 0.26 -3.69
C ALA A 45 6.37 0.35 -2.20
N ALA A 46 6.03 -0.68 -1.41
CA ALA A 46 6.38 -0.71 0.01
C ALA A 46 7.90 -0.79 0.27
N LEU A 47 8.69 -1.44 -0.59
CA LEU A 47 10.16 -1.44 -0.50
C LEU A 47 10.76 -0.07 -0.85
N TRP A 48 10.25 0.60 -1.88
CA TRP A 48 10.66 1.97 -2.20
C TRP A 48 10.28 2.96 -1.09
N LEU A 49 9.19 2.70 -0.36
CA LEU A 49 8.83 3.48 0.82
C LEU A 49 9.88 3.32 1.94
N VAL A 50 10.45 2.13 2.14
CA VAL A 50 11.58 1.94 3.08
C VAL A 50 12.76 2.83 2.69
N VAL A 51 13.10 2.87 1.39
CA VAL A 51 14.19 3.71 0.87
C VAL A 51 13.91 5.18 1.12
N ALA A 52 12.68 5.65 0.86
CA ALA A 52 12.28 7.03 1.12
C ALA A 52 12.36 7.39 2.61
N LEU A 53 11.81 6.56 3.49
CA LEU A 53 11.82 6.82 4.94
C LEU A 53 13.21 6.71 5.56
N GLY A 54 14.06 5.82 5.03
CA GLY A 54 15.48 5.74 5.38
C GLY A 54 16.27 6.96 4.91
N GLY A 55 15.97 7.47 3.70
CA GLY A 55 16.53 8.72 3.18
C GLY A 55 16.20 9.92 4.06
N ILE A 56 14.94 10.03 4.53
CA ILE A 56 14.53 11.05 5.51
C ILE A 56 15.29 10.91 6.83
N ALA A 57 15.56 9.70 7.30
CA ALA A 57 16.36 9.50 8.51
C ALA A 57 17.79 10.03 8.34
N VAL A 58 18.38 9.84 7.15
CA VAL A 58 19.70 10.41 6.81
C VAL A 58 19.64 11.94 6.76
N GLU A 59 18.59 12.52 6.17
CA GLU A 59 18.39 13.99 6.19
C GLU A 59 18.30 14.54 7.62
N TYR A 60 17.59 13.85 8.52
CA TYR A 60 17.56 14.25 9.94
C TYR A 60 18.94 14.21 10.59
N LEU A 61 19.78 13.22 10.29
CA LEU A 61 21.17 13.21 10.78
C LEU A 61 21.98 14.38 10.23
N LEU A 62 21.84 14.69 8.94
CA LEU A 62 22.51 15.82 8.31
C LEU A 62 22.04 17.16 8.89
N LEU A 63 20.79 17.24 9.34
CA LEU A 63 20.20 18.39 10.04
C LEU A 63 20.50 18.38 11.56
N THR A 64 21.38 17.52 12.05
CA THR A 64 21.75 17.38 13.47
C THR A 64 20.60 16.95 14.40
N ALA A 65 19.52 16.40 13.84
CA ALA A 65 18.35 15.89 14.56
C ALA A 65 18.49 14.40 14.90
N GLU A 66 19.52 14.04 15.67
CA GLU A 66 19.89 12.64 15.94
C GLU A 66 18.78 11.82 16.58
N PHE A 67 18.15 12.33 17.64
CA PHE A 67 17.08 11.60 18.32
C PHE A 67 15.92 11.27 17.37
N ILE A 68 15.52 12.25 16.55
CA ILE A 68 14.44 12.09 15.57
C ILE A 68 14.84 11.11 14.47
N ALA A 69 16.09 11.12 14.01
CA ALA A 69 16.59 10.15 13.03
C ALA A 69 16.49 8.71 13.56
N TRP A 70 16.87 8.45 14.81
CA TRP A 70 16.74 7.12 15.39
C TRP A 70 15.29 6.68 15.56
N VAL A 71 14.42 7.58 16.02
CA VAL A 71 12.97 7.33 16.10
C VAL A 71 12.39 7.03 14.71
N GLN A 72 12.86 7.73 13.67
CA GLN A 72 12.46 7.50 12.29
C GLN A 72 12.74 6.06 11.85
N VAL A 73 13.96 5.58 12.12
CA VAL A 73 14.34 4.20 11.78
C VAL A 73 13.57 3.18 12.60
N LEU A 74 13.47 3.37 13.93
CA LEU A 74 12.85 2.38 14.82
C LEU A 74 11.34 2.23 14.59
N ILE A 75 10.63 3.35 14.45
CA ILE A 75 9.16 3.34 14.37
C ILE A 75 8.71 3.19 12.92
N TYR A 76 9.18 4.06 12.01
CA TYR A 76 8.64 4.06 10.65
C TYR A 76 9.19 2.90 9.83
N VAL A 77 10.51 2.74 9.79
CA VAL A 77 11.12 1.63 9.03
C VAL A 77 10.96 0.31 9.77
N GLY A 78 11.26 0.27 11.08
CA GLY A 78 11.31 -0.96 11.86
C GLY A 78 9.95 -1.56 12.21
N SER A 79 8.95 -0.72 12.50
CA SER A 79 7.65 -1.19 12.98
C SER A 79 6.55 -1.01 11.93
N ILE A 80 6.29 0.21 11.48
CA ILE A 80 5.13 0.52 10.62
C ILE A 80 5.27 -0.14 9.25
N VAL A 81 6.39 0.06 8.55
CA VAL A 81 6.55 -0.51 7.20
C VAL A 81 6.67 -2.03 7.25
N VAL A 82 7.32 -2.60 8.26
CA VAL A 82 7.37 -4.06 8.45
C VAL A 82 5.96 -4.62 8.67
N LEU A 83 5.15 -4.03 9.54
CA LEU A 83 3.75 -4.43 9.74
C LEU A 83 2.92 -4.29 8.46
N LEU A 84 3.12 -3.21 7.71
CA LEU A 84 2.49 -3.00 6.41
C LEU A 84 2.88 -4.10 5.42
N LEU A 85 4.17 -4.42 5.30
CA LEU A 85 4.67 -5.49 4.43
C LEU A 85 4.10 -6.85 4.83
N PHE A 86 4.08 -7.19 6.12
CA PHE A 86 3.43 -8.41 6.60
C PHE A 86 1.94 -8.44 6.25
N GLY A 87 1.22 -7.33 6.46
CA GLY A 87 -0.20 -7.22 6.09
C GLY A 87 -0.44 -7.39 4.59
N LEU A 88 0.38 -6.76 3.75
CA LEU A 88 0.31 -6.89 2.29
C LEU A 88 0.61 -8.33 1.83
N MET A 89 1.60 -8.98 2.44
CA MET A 89 1.95 -10.37 2.11
C MET A 89 0.84 -11.34 2.52
N LEU A 90 0.22 -11.15 3.69
CA LEU A 90 -0.88 -11.99 4.18
C LEU A 90 -2.16 -11.84 3.35
N THR A 91 -2.41 -10.66 2.78
CA THR A 91 -3.64 -10.36 2.02
C THR A 91 -3.62 -10.84 0.57
N ARG A 92 -2.59 -11.60 0.14
CA ARG A 92 -2.38 -11.99 -1.27
C ARG A 92 -2.52 -10.79 -2.20
N ALA A 93 -1.89 -9.66 -1.86
CA ALA A 93 -1.79 -8.52 -2.75
C ALA A 93 -1.39 -9.03 -4.16
N PRO A 94 -2.14 -8.69 -5.24
CA PRO A 94 -1.86 -9.21 -6.57
C PRO A 94 -0.38 -9.04 -6.91
N ILE A 95 0.32 -10.14 -7.20
CA ILE A 95 1.74 -10.12 -7.59
C ILE A 95 1.90 -9.52 -9.01
N GLY A 96 0.78 -9.20 -9.69
CA GLY A 96 0.71 -8.52 -10.98
C GLY A 96 0.11 -7.11 -10.92
N ARG A 97 -0.04 -6.47 -12.10
CA ARG A 97 -0.69 -5.15 -12.22
C ARG A 97 -2.10 -5.23 -11.63
N SER A 98 -2.39 -4.44 -10.60
CA SER A 98 -3.76 -4.25 -10.12
C SER A 98 -4.49 -3.30 -11.07
N PRO A 99 -5.52 -3.75 -11.83
CA PRO A 99 -6.31 -2.85 -12.67
C PRO A 99 -7.05 -1.79 -11.85
N ASP A 100 -7.36 -2.09 -10.59
CA ASP A 100 -8.04 -1.18 -9.64
C ASP A 100 -7.10 -0.14 -9.02
N ALA A 101 -5.78 -0.27 -9.17
CA ALA A 101 -4.85 0.76 -8.72
C ALA A 101 -4.81 1.98 -9.67
N ASP A 102 -5.57 1.93 -10.76
CA ASP A 102 -5.45 2.85 -11.87
C ASP A 102 -6.80 3.50 -12.21
N SER A 103 -6.95 4.79 -11.91
CA SER A 103 -8.16 5.54 -12.25
C SER A 103 -8.00 6.29 -13.57
N GLY A 104 -9.06 6.39 -14.39
CA GLY A 104 -9.05 7.19 -15.62
C GLY A 104 -8.83 8.69 -15.42
N ASN A 105 -8.89 9.16 -14.16
CA ASN A 105 -8.78 10.57 -13.79
C ASN A 105 -7.33 11.05 -13.54
N ARG A 106 -6.32 10.32 -14.05
CA ARG A 106 -4.89 10.61 -13.83
C ARG A 106 -4.51 12.06 -14.11
N TRP A 107 -5.05 12.64 -15.18
CA TRP A 107 -4.74 14.02 -15.57
C TRP A 107 -5.27 15.04 -14.59
N VAL A 108 -6.47 14.81 -14.05
CA VAL A 108 -7.04 15.66 -12.99
C VAL A 108 -6.24 15.49 -11.70
N ALA A 109 -5.93 14.25 -11.32
CA ALA A 109 -5.12 13.97 -10.13
C ALA A 109 -3.72 14.60 -10.22
N LEU A 110 -3.09 14.53 -11.39
CA LEU A 110 -1.80 15.16 -11.66
C LEU A 110 -1.90 16.69 -11.59
N GLY A 111 -2.94 17.27 -12.19
CA GLY A 111 -3.20 18.71 -12.11
C GLY A 111 -3.34 19.19 -10.67
N VAL A 112 -4.12 18.46 -9.86
CA VAL A 112 -4.29 18.75 -8.43
C VAL A 112 -2.97 18.56 -7.65
N SER A 113 -2.21 17.50 -7.90
CA SER A 113 -0.94 17.27 -7.19
C SER A 113 0.10 18.34 -7.52
N VAL A 114 0.18 18.76 -8.78
CA VAL A 114 1.11 19.82 -9.22
C VAL A 114 0.67 21.17 -8.65
N ALA A 115 -0.62 21.49 -8.70
CA ALA A 115 -1.14 22.72 -8.10
C ALA A 115 -0.90 22.76 -6.59
N ALA A 116 -1.14 21.66 -5.87
CA ALA A 116 -0.88 21.55 -4.44
C ALA A 116 0.62 21.66 -4.11
N ALA A 117 1.49 21.00 -4.88
CA ALA A 117 2.93 21.10 -4.70
C ALA A 117 3.45 22.52 -4.97
N ALA A 118 2.98 23.18 -6.04
CA ALA A 118 3.35 24.56 -6.36
C ALA A 118 2.88 25.53 -5.28
N ALA A 119 1.64 25.36 -4.78
CA ALA A 119 1.12 26.15 -3.68
C ALA A 119 1.93 25.96 -2.40
N LEU A 120 2.30 24.71 -2.07
CA LEU A 120 3.14 24.39 -0.91
C LEU A 120 4.52 25.05 -1.04
N VAL A 121 5.19 24.90 -2.19
CA VAL A 121 6.49 25.53 -2.45
C VAL A 121 6.37 27.06 -2.34
N TRP A 122 5.32 27.64 -2.91
CA TRP A 122 5.11 29.09 -2.83
C TRP A 122 4.95 29.56 -1.38
N VAL A 123 4.11 28.90 -0.58
CA VAL A 123 3.90 29.23 0.84
C VAL A 123 5.19 29.06 1.65
N VAL A 124 5.94 27.97 1.43
CA VAL A 124 7.20 27.73 2.14
C VAL A 124 8.24 28.79 1.78
N VAL A 125 8.42 29.10 0.49
CA VAL A 125 9.36 30.14 0.05
C VAL A 125 8.94 31.50 0.59
N ASP A 126 7.66 31.85 0.53
CA ASP A 126 7.16 33.13 1.05
C ASP A 126 7.36 33.26 2.57
N ALA A 127 7.13 32.18 3.33
CA ALA A 127 7.28 32.14 4.78
C ALA A 127 8.75 32.20 5.25
N PHE A 128 9.67 31.58 4.50
CA PHE A 128 11.06 31.42 4.94
C PHE A 128 12.08 32.31 4.19
N ARG A 129 11.69 33.02 3.12
CA ARG A 129 12.63 33.86 2.33
C ARG A 129 13.37 34.94 3.14
N THR A 130 12.82 35.38 4.27
CA THR A 130 13.42 36.39 5.16
C THR A 130 14.03 35.79 6.42
N THR A 131 13.95 34.48 6.60
CA THR A 131 14.38 33.82 7.84
C THR A 131 15.83 33.39 7.71
N TRP A 132 16.67 33.91 8.60
CA TRP A 132 18.06 33.49 8.75
C TRP A 132 18.15 32.55 9.94
N ILE A 133 18.58 31.31 9.69
CA ILE A 133 18.81 30.32 10.74
C ILE A 133 20.29 30.39 11.11
N ASP A 134 20.56 30.65 12.38
CA ASP A 134 21.91 30.60 12.92
C ASP A 134 22.29 29.12 13.14
N LEU A 135 23.28 28.66 12.37
CA LEU A 135 23.78 27.29 12.41
C LEU A 135 24.86 27.09 13.48
N ASP A 136 25.32 28.16 14.14
CA ASP A 136 26.37 28.12 15.17
C ASP A 136 25.80 27.92 16.60
N GLY A 137 24.47 27.81 16.73
CA GLY A 137 23.79 27.56 17.99
C GLY A 137 24.00 26.14 18.56
N PRO A 138 23.71 25.90 19.86
CA PRO A 138 23.81 24.58 20.46
C PRO A 138 23.00 23.54 19.68
N ALA A 139 23.53 22.34 19.47
CA ALA A 139 22.86 21.26 18.74
C ALA A 139 21.44 21.00 19.30
N GLN A 140 20.41 21.45 18.57
CA GLN A 140 19.02 21.43 19.02
C GLN A 140 18.37 20.03 18.92
N GLY A 141 19.12 19.00 18.51
CA GLY A 141 18.63 17.63 18.32
C GLY A 141 19.04 16.61 19.39
N SER A 142 19.60 17.05 20.52
CA SER A 142 20.06 16.12 21.57
C SER A 142 18.89 15.42 22.28
N THR A 143 19.06 14.12 22.57
CA THR A 143 18.08 13.31 23.32
C THR A 143 17.70 13.94 24.67
N LYS A 144 18.67 14.57 25.34
CA LYS A 144 18.42 15.26 26.63
C LYS A 144 17.47 16.43 26.44
N ALA A 145 17.72 17.30 25.46
CA ALA A 145 16.88 18.47 25.19
C ALA A 145 15.46 18.05 24.80
N SER A 146 15.32 17.05 23.92
CA SER A 146 14.01 16.52 23.52
C SER A 146 13.23 15.94 24.71
N GLY A 147 13.89 15.17 25.59
CA GLY A 147 13.26 14.62 26.80
C GLY A 147 12.81 15.69 27.79
N GLU A 148 13.64 16.72 28.01
CA GLU A 148 13.30 17.84 28.89
C GLU A 148 12.07 18.61 28.37
N PHE A 149 12.04 18.92 27.07
CA PHE A 149 10.89 19.56 26.44
C PHE A 149 9.62 18.70 26.51
N LEU A 150 9.75 17.39 26.28
CA LEU A 150 8.62 16.46 26.28
C LEU A 150 7.92 16.40 27.64
N PHE A 151 8.70 16.27 28.72
CA PHE A 151 8.14 16.10 30.06
C PHE A 151 7.85 17.42 30.80
N ARG A 152 8.42 18.56 30.38
CA ARG A 152 8.12 19.86 30.99
C ARG A 152 7.04 20.64 30.25
N ASN A 153 7.13 20.74 28.93
CA ASN A 153 6.23 21.57 28.13
C ASN A 153 5.10 20.76 27.50
N TRP A 154 5.34 19.48 27.19
CA TRP A 154 4.42 18.63 26.43
C TRP A 154 3.82 17.48 27.24
N VAL A 155 3.72 17.63 28.58
CA VAL A 155 3.20 16.58 29.45
C VAL A 155 1.75 16.18 29.13
N LEU A 156 0.88 17.15 28.85
CA LEU A 156 -0.53 16.88 28.53
C LEU A 156 -0.68 16.13 27.19
N PRO A 157 -0.03 16.55 26.08
CA PRO A 157 -0.03 15.77 24.85
C PRO A 157 0.60 14.38 25.02
N PHE A 158 1.67 14.24 25.81
CA PHE A 158 2.28 12.95 26.10
C PHE A 158 1.30 11.98 26.78
N GLU A 159 0.57 12.47 27.79
CA GLU A 159 -0.46 11.68 28.48
C GLU A 159 -1.59 11.29 27.52
N ALA A 160 -2.08 12.23 26.72
CA ALA A 160 -3.10 11.95 25.70
C ALA A 160 -2.64 10.89 24.68
N LEU A 161 -1.38 10.94 24.23
CA LEU A 161 -0.80 9.93 23.35
C LEU A 161 -0.72 8.56 24.03
N SER A 162 -0.42 8.49 25.33
CA SER A 162 -0.40 7.22 26.07
C SER A 162 -1.77 6.54 26.09
N VAL A 163 -2.84 7.31 26.32
CA VAL A 163 -4.22 6.82 26.31
C VAL A 163 -4.65 6.45 24.88
N LEU A 164 -4.24 7.24 23.88
CA LEU A 164 -4.48 6.95 22.47
C LEU A 164 -3.84 5.61 22.05
N LEU A 165 -2.60 5.35 22.46
CA LEU A 165 -1.89 4.10 22.18
C LEU A 165 -2.55 2.91 22.88
N LEU A 166 -2.99 3.08 24.13
CA LEU A 166 -3.76 2.06 24.85
C LEU A 166 -5.07 1.75 24.11
N ALA A 167 -5.82 2.78 23.71
CA ALA A 167 -7.06 2.64 22.98
C ALA A 167 -6.84 1.97 21.61
N ALA A 168 -5.77 2.31 20.89
CA ALA A 168 -5.40 1.68 19.63
C ALA A 168 -5.09 0.19 19.81
N LEU A 169 -4.35 -0.20 20.86
CA LEU A 169 -4.06 -1.60 21.17
C LEU A 169 -5.34 -2.38 21.47
N VAL A 170 -6.21 -1.86 22.35
CA VAL A 170 -7.50 -2.48 22.67
C VAL A 170 -8.36 -2.60 21.41
N GLY A 171 -8.43 -1.54 20.59
CA GLY A 171 -9.15 -1.53 19.32
C GLY A 171 -8.68 -2.60 18.36
N ALA A 172 -7.36 -2.75 18.18
CA ALA A 172 -6.77 -3.78 17.33
C ALA A 172 -7.10 -5.20 17.82
N ILE A 173 -7.05 -5.44 19.14
CA ILE A 173 -7.40 -6.74 19.74
C ILE A 173 -8.87 -7.09 19.53
N VAL A 174 -9.78 -6.14 19.79
CA VAL A 174 -11.23 -6.34 19.65
C VAL A 174 -11.59 -6.61 18.18
N LEU A 175 -11.02 -5.84 17.25
CA LEU A 175 -11.25 -6.03 15.81
C LEU A 175 -10.76 -7.40 15.34
N SER A 176 -9.55 -7.81 15.74
CA SER A 176 -8.96 -9.12 15.39
C SER A 176 -9.77 -10.31 15.92
N ARG A 177 -10.49 -10.15 17.04
CA ARG A 177 -11.34 -11.20 17.62
C ARG A 177 -12.70 -11.34 16.91
N LYS A 178 -13.31 -10.24 16.49
CA LYS A 178 -14.66 -10.24 15.88
C LYS A 178 -14.72 -11.11 14.61
N ASP A 179 -13.70 -11.02 13.76
CA ASP A 179 -13.62 -11.78 12.51
C ASP A 179 -13.54 -13.32 12.70
N ARG A 180 -13.18 -13.79 13.90
CA ARG A 180 -13.18 -15.22 14.22
C ARG A 180 -14.57 -15.71 14.64
N GLN A 181 -15.34 -14.88 15.33
CA GLN A 181 -16.70 -15.23 15.79
C GLN A 181 -17.68 -15.26 14.61
N ASP A 182 -17.64 -14.27 13.72
CA ASP A 182 -18.53 -14.21 12.54
C ASP A 182 -18.32 -15.41 11.59
N ARG A 183 -17.09 -15.93 11.49
CA ARG A 183 -16.81 -17.16 10.72
C ARG A 183 -17.39 -18.40 11.38
N GLN A 184 -17.21 -18.55 12.70
CA GLN A 184 -17.75 -19.70 13.45
C GLN A 184 -19.29 -19.76 13.39
N ASP A 185 -19.98 -18.63 13.47
CA ASP A 185 -21.43 -18.56 13.38
C ASP A 185 -21.96 -18.96 11.99
N ARG A 186 -21.27 -18.54 10.92
CA ARG A 186 -21.63 -18.94 9.54
C ARG A 186 -21.46 -20.44 9.33
N ASP A 187 -20.36 -21.02 9.82
CA ASP A 187 -20.10 -22.46 9.68
C ASP A 187 -21.09 -23.28 10.51
N GLY A 188 -21.47 -22.81 11.70
CA GLY A 188 -22.51 -23.43 12.53
C GLY A 188 -23.89 -23.46 11.86
N ARG A 189 -24.32 -22.35 11.23
CA ARG A 189 -25.59 -22.29 10.48
C ARG A 189 -25.59 -23.18 9.24
N ARG A 190 -24.46 -23.26 8.53
CA ARG A 190 -24.34 -24.11 7.33
C ARG A 190 -24.43 -25.60 7.67
N ASN A 191 -23.84 -26.02 8.79
CA ASN A 191 -23.89 -27.40 9.25
C ASN A 191 -25.29 -27.78 9.81
N GLY A 192 -25.97 -26.84 10.49
CA GLY A 192 -27.33 -27.05 11.00
C GLY A 192 -28.38 -27.27 9.90
N ASN A 193 -28.27 -26.53 8.79
CA ASN A 193 -29.23 -26.62 7.69
C ASN A 193 -29.04 -27.88 6.81
N GLY A 194 -27.82 -28.43 6.76
CA GLY A 194 -27.50 -29.66 6.01
C GLY A 194 -28.09 -30.93 6.63
N ARG A 195 -28.43 -30.93 7.93
CA ARG A 195 -29.01 -32.10 8.62
C ARG A 195 -30.53 -32.20 8.49
N GLN A 196 -31.23 -31.10 8.25
CA GLN A 196 -32.71 -31.12 8.12
C GLN A 196 -33.19 -31.57 6.74
N ASN A 197 -32.35 -31.50 5.70
CA ASN A 197 -32.72 -31.89 4.35
C ASN A 197 -32.54 -33.41 4.06
N GLY A 198 -32.19 -34.21 5.07
CA GLY A 198 -31.89 -35.65 4.94
C GLY A 198 -32.94 -36.61 5.53
N THR A 199 -34.03 -36.11 6.10
CA THR A 199 -35.08 -36.95 6.72
C THR A 199 -36.45 -36.61 6.16
N GLY A 200 -36.60 -36.84 4.85
CA GLY A 200 -37.88 -36.91 4.15
C GLY A 200 -38.30 -38.37 4.01
N THR A 201 -39.23 -38.77 4.87
CA THR A 201 -39.89 -40.07 4.97
C THR A 201 -40.56 -40.49 3.65
N GLY A 202 -40.09 -41.56 3.01
CA GLY A 202 -40.74 -42.21 1.87
C GLY A 202 -41.18 -43.64 2.21
N LYS A 203 -42.33 -43.77 2.90
CA LYS A 203 -43.01 -45.04 3.21
C LYS A 203 -43.73 -45.55 1.94
N GLY A 204 -43.52 -46.81 1.58
CA GLY A 204 -43.83 -47.33 0.23
C GLY A 204 -45.25 -47.82 -0.06
N ASN A 205 -45.44 -48.39 -1.25
CA ASN A 205 -46.34 -49.52 -1.55
C ASN A 205 -45.94 -50.14 -2.91
N GLY A 206 -46.07 -51.46 -3.04
CA GLY A 206 -45.56 -52.25 -4.16
C GLY A 206 -46.57 -52.62 -5.26
N THR A 207 -46.02 -53.35 -6.23
CA THR A 207 -46.59 -54.42 -7.06
C THR A 207 -47.78 -54.10 -7.98
N GLY A 208 -47.55 -54.19 -9.30
CA GLY A 208 -48.60 -54.22 -10.32
C GLY A 208 -48.03 -54.56 -11.71
N ASN A 209 -48.36 -55.76 -12.17
CA ASN A 209 -47.89 -56.44 -13.39
C ASN A 209 -48.67 -56.01 -14.66
N GLY A 210 -48.03 -56.02 -15.83
CA GLY A 210 -48.66 -56.51 -17.06
C GLY A 210 -48.86 -55.55 -18.25
N LYS A 211 -48.36 -56.00 -19.43
CA LYS A 211 -48.85 -55.77 -20.81
C LYS A 211 -48.57 -54.35 -21.38
N ARG A 212 -48.01 -54.14 -22.57
CA ARG A 212 -48.25 -54.78 -23.88
C ARG A 212 -47.12 -54.40 -24.85
N ALA A 213 -46.77 -55.34 -25.74
CA ALA A 213 -46.04 -55.05 -26.98
C ALA A 213 -46.93 -54.26 -27.94
N GLU A 214 -46.37 -53.31 -28.69
CA GLU A 214 -46.84 -53.00 -30.03
C GLU A 214 -45.70 -52.48 -30.91
N LEU A 215 -45.60 -53.16 -32.04
CA LEU A 215 -44.61 -53.10 -33.11
C LEU A 215 -45.32 -52.43 -34.29
N GLY A 216 -44.73 -51.40 -34.90
CA GLY A 216 -45.32 -50.74 -36.07
C GLY A 216 -44.37 -49.73 -36.70
N THR A 217 -43.90 -50.09 -37.88
CA THR A 217 -42.90 -49.46 -38.78
C THR A 217 -43.42 -48.19 -39.49
N PRO A 218 -42.54 -47.45 -40.21
CA PRO A 218 -42.73 -46.05 -40.59
C PRO A 218 -43.34 -45.85 -41.99
N THR A 219 -43.98 -44.70 -42.17
CA THR A 219 -44.26 -44.05 -43.47
C THR A 219 -43.70 -42.61 -43.36
N GLY A 220 -42.96 -42.03 -44.28
CA GLY A 220 -42.89 -42.24 -45.72
C GLY A 220 -43.42 -40.99 -46.41
N GLY A 221 -42.53 -40.05 -46.75
CA GLY A 221 -42.81 -38.82 -47.50
C GLY A 221 -41.86 -37.70 -47.02
N GLY A 222 -40.88 -37.21 -47.77
CA GLY A 222 -40.78 -37.11 -49.21
C GLY A 222 -40.68 -35.62 -49.53
N ASP A 223 -39.47 -35.06 -49.46
CA ASP A 223 -39.18 -33.85 -50.22
C ASP A 223 -37.79 -33.96 -50.83
N GLN A 224 -37.76 -33.72 -52.14
CA GLN A 224 -36.66 -33.96 -53.05
C GLN A 224 -36.05 -32.62 -53.46
N GLY A 225 -34.73 -32.64 -53.64
CA GLY A 225 -34.01 -31.75 -54.54
C GLY A 225 -33.62 -30.41 -53.91
N THR A 226 -32.45 -29.83 -54.17
CA THR A 226 -31.34 -30.10 -55.08
C THR A 226 -30.18 -29.26 -54.51
N GLY A 227 -28.96 -29.76 -54.41
CA GLY A 227 -27.98 -29.59 -55.49
C GLY A 227 -26.80 -28.70 -55.04
N THR A 228 -25.70 -29.38 -54.68
CA THR A 228 -24.31 -29.12 -55.12
C THR A 228 -23.69 -27.72 -54.96
N GLN A 229 -22.68 -27.61 -54.09
CA GLN A 229 -21.26 -27.26 -54.42
C GLN A 229 -20.50 -26.95 -53.11
N ASP A 230 -19.64 -27.86 -52.62
CA ASP A 230 -18.27 -28.12 -53.07
C ASP A 230 -17.28 -27.01 -52.68
N ARG A 231 -16.56 -27.19 -51.56
CA ARG A 231 -15.20 -26.67 -51.29
C ARG A 231 -14.53 -27.43 -50.12
N PRO A 232 -13.41 -28.15 -50.36
CA PRO A 232 -12.49 -28.61 -49.32
C PRO A 232 -11.17 -27.79 -49.31
N ALA A 233 -10.52 -27.72 -48.13
CA ALA A 233 -9.07 -27.57 -47.88
C ALA A 233 -8.92 -27.06 -46.43
N VAL A 234 -8.58 -27.87 -45.42
CA VAL A 234 -7.24 -28.43 -45.11
C VAL A 234 -6.14 -27.46 -45.52
N ASN A 235 -5.56 -26.76 -44.55
CA ASN A 235 -4.18 -26.33 -44.68
C ASN A 235 -3.39 -26.66 -43.40
N ARG A 236 -2.27 -27.35 -43.63
CA ARG A 236 -1.33 -27.94 -42.69
C ARG A 236 0.04 -27.59 -43.22
N GLU A 237 0.70 -26.62 -42.61
CA GLU A 237 2.10 -26.19 -42.85
C GLU A 237 2.55 -25.72 -41.45
N ASP A 238 3.53 -26.26 -40.72
CA ASP A 238 4.88 -26.77 -40.97
C ASP A 238 5.80 -25.85 -41.79
N LYS A 239 6.64 -25.12 -41.06
CA LYS A 239 8.02 -24.63 -41.33
C LYS A 239 8.32 -23.53 -40.31
N SER A 240 9.44 -23.44 -39.61
CA SER A 240 10.76 -24.11 -39.60
C SER A 240 11.40 -23.89 -38.23
#